data_AF-A0JQD1-F1
#
_entry.id   AF-A0JQD1-F1
#
_cell.length_a   1.000
_cell.length_b   1.000
_cell.length_c   1.000
_cell.angle_alpha   90.00
_cell.angle_beta   90.00
_cell.angle_gamma   90.00
#
_symmetry.space_group_name_H-M   'P 1'
#
loop_
_entity.id
_entity.type
_entity.pdbx_description
1 polymer ?
#
loop_
_entity_poly.entity_id
_entity_poly.type
_entity_poly.pdbx_seq_one_letter_code
_entity_poly.pdbx_strand_id
1 'polypeptide(L)'
;MNENIMAMVAELESNFPIKWEQHDKIKDLHFKIYDDRGYKFGIDKEFNEKRFDYMRFYYKGEKGEIYTLDETECIVRIPDKMSWEEFRGIGAILSITSKYMNSIKFNKMSELARVWKYDK
;
A
#
# COMPACT_ATOMS: atom_id res chain seq x y z
N MET A 1 9.64 6.22 -14.05
CA MET A 1 8.37 6.97 -14.01
C MET A 1 7.45 6.19 -13.08
N ASN A 2 6.72 6.86 -12.19
CA ASN A 2 5.94 6.20 -11.13
C ASN A 2 4.44 6.13 -11.48
N GLU A 3 4.12 5.83 -12.75
CA GLU A 3 2.76 5.95 -13.30
C GLU A 3 1.78 4.99 -12.64
N ASN A 4 2.21 3.76 -12.35
CA ASN A 4 1.33 2.75 -11.75
C ASN A 4 0.96 3.15 -10.33
N ILE A 5 1.93 3.65 -9.56
CA ILE A 5 1.67 4.14 -8.20
C ILE A 5 0.82 5.40 -8.21
N MET A 6 1.04 6.33 -9.15
CA MET A 6 0.20 7.52 -9.29
C MET A 6 -1.26 7.16 -9.64
N ALA A 7 -1.47 6.23 -10.58
CA ALA A 7 -2.80 5.78 -10.97
C ALA A 7 -3.50 5.03 -9.83
N MET A 8 -2.77 4.18 -9.09
CA MET A 8 -3.27 3.52 -7.89
C MET A 8 -3.73 4.53 -6.84
N VAL A 9 -2.90 5.53 -6.55
CA VAL A 9 -3.23 6.60 -5.60
C VAL A 9 -4.48 7.35 -6.04
N ALA A 10 -4.58 7.73 -7.31
CA ALA A 10 -5.76 8.41 -7.84
C ALA A 10 -7.04 7.56 -7.73
N GLU A 11 -6.98 6.25 -8.00
CA GLU A 11 -8.14 5.36 -7.84
C GLU A 11 -8.51 5.17 -6.37
N LEU A 12 -7.53 5.04 -5.47
CA LEU A 12 -7.76 5.00 -4.03
C LEU A 12 -8.40 6.31 -3.52
N GLU A 13 -7.91 7.47 -3.96
CA GLU A 13 -8.45 8.80 -3.60
C GLU A 13 -9.87 9.01 -4.09
N SER A 14 -10.22 8.43 -5.24
CA SER A 14 -11.57 8.48 -5.82
C SER A 14 -12.57 7.58 -5.07
N ASN A 15 -12.15 6.37 -4.70
CA ASN A 15 -13.01 5.40 -3.98
C ASN A 15 -13.07 5.68 -2.47
N PHE A 16 -12.01 6.27 -1.92
CA PHE A 16 -11.87 6.61 -0.52
C PHE A 16 -11.31 8.03 -0.43
N PRO A 17 -12.11 9.04 -0.09
CA PRO A 17 -11.62 10.40 0.01
C PRO A 17 -10.47 10.50 1.03
N ILE A 18 -9.24 10.65 0.53
CA ILE A 18 -8.02 10.77 1.34
C ILE A 18 -7.78 12.24 1.64
N LYS A 19 -7.48 12.55 2.90
CA LYS A 19 -7.08 13.90 3.30
C LYS A 19 -5.61 13.91 3.71
N TRP A 20 -4.77 14.45 2.84
CA TRP A 20 -3.54 15.11 3.22
C TRP A 20 -3.88 16.21 4.27
N GLU A 21 -3.09 16.33 5.35
CA GLU A 21 -3.28 17.22 6.53
C GLU A 21 -3.91 18.59 6.16
N GLN A 22 -4.90 19.23 6.80
CA GLN A 22 -5.50 19.32 8.14
C GLN A 22 -7.03 19.59 8.00
N HIS A 23 -7.76 19.49 9.12
CA HIS A 23 -9.16 19.91 9.35
C HIS A 23 -10.32 19.02 8.85
N ASP A 24 -11.07 18.58 9.86
CA ASP A 24 -12.48 18.21 9.97
C ASP A 24 -13.03 16.90 9.35
N LYS A 25 -13.27 15.98 10.28
CA LYS A 25 -14.38 15.02 10.42
C LYS A 25 -14.47 13.87 9.38
N ILE A 26 -13.93 12.74 9.86
CA ILE A 26 -14.01 11.34 9.44
C ILE A 26 -13.41 11.04 8.05
N LYS A 27 -12.09 10.77 8.09
CA LYS A 27 -11.21 10.33 7.01
C LYS A 27 -11.13 8.80 7.08
N ASP A 28 -11.61 8.08 6.08
CA ASP A 28 -11.66 6.63 6.19
C ASP A 28 -10.36 5.94 5.74
N LEU A 29 -9.52 6.54 4.88
CA LEU A 29 -8.26 5.94 4.41
C LEU A 29 -7.06 6.90 4.54
N HIS A 30 -5.95 6.39 5.08
CA HIS A 30 -4.61 6.99 5.00
C HIS A 30 -3.59 5.91 4.61
N PHE A 31 -2.57 6.25 3.83
CA PHE A 31 -1.49 5.34 3.55
C PHE A 31 -0.12 6.01 3.37
N LYS A 32 0.92 5.19 3.45
CA LYS A 32 2.30 5.53 3.12
C LYS A 32 2.89 4.41 2.27
N ILE A 33 3.63 4.78 1.23
CA ILE A 33 4.23 3.86 0.26
C ILE A 33 5.74 4.13 0.23
N TYR A 34 6.52 3.06 0.31
CA TYR A 34 7.97 3.11 0.39
C TYR A 34 8.62 2.23 -0.67
N ASP A 35 9.78 2.67 -1.15
CA ASP A 35 10.70 1.84 -1.92
C ASP A 35 11.75 1.18 -1.01
N ASP A 36 12.52 0.25 -1.55
CA ASP A 36 13.51 -0.58 -0.83
C ASP A 36 14.73 0.21 -0.32
N ARG A 37 14.84 1.50 -0.66
CA ARG A 37 15.83 2.42 -0.12
C ARG A 37 15.27 3.25 1.03
N GLY A 38 14.00 3.07 1.35
CA GLY A 38 13.29 3.86 2.35
C GLY A 38 12.74 5.19 1.82
N TYR A 39 12.81 5.45 0.50
CA TYR A 39 12.21 6.65 -0.07
C TYR A 39 10.69 6.53 -0.06
N LYS A 40 10.01 7.61 0.32
CA LYS A 40 8.57 7.70 0.46
C LYS A 40 7.95 8.38 -0.75
N PHE A 41 6.97 7.71 -1.36
CA PHE A 41 6.18 8.27 -2.45
C PHE A 41 5.51 9.59 -2.04
N GLY A 42 5.56 10.59 -2.94
CA GLY A 42 4.99 11.92 -2.71
C GLY A 42 5.85 12.85 -1.84
N ILE A 43 6.96 12.37 -1.27
CA ILE A 43 7.91 13.19 -0.50
C ILE A 43 9.28 13.18 -1.18
N ASP A 44 9.84 12.00 -1.43
CA ASP A 44 11.19 11.84 -1.98
C ASP A 44 11.13 11.76 -3.49
N LYS A 45 11.89 12.62 -4.18
CA LYS A 45 11.95 12.67 -5.66
C LYS A 45 12.56 11.40 -6.25
N GLU A 46 13.39 10.74 -5.46
CA GLU A 46 14.15 9.55 -5.81
C GLU A 46 13.30 8.27 -5.75
N PHE A 47 12.08 8.33 -5.20
CA PHE A 47 11.17 7.18 -5.13
C PHE A 47 10.99 6.52 -6.52
N ASN A 48 11.08 5.19 -6.55
CA ASN A 48 10.92 4.42 -7.78
C ASN A 48 9.96 3.24 -7.57
N GLU A 49 8.87 3.21 -8.32
CA GLU A 49 7.87 2.15 -8.23
C GLU A 49 8.42 0.74 -8.52
N LYS A 50 9.44 0.60 -9.37
CA LYS A 50 10.09 -0.69 -9.62
C LYS A 50 10.86 -1.20 -8.42
N ARG A 51 11.10 -0.34 -7.44
CA ARG A 51 11.76 -0.67 -6.18
C ARG A 51 10.78 -0.66 -5.03
N PHE A 52 9.47 -0.73 -5.31
CA PHE A 52 8.44 -0.82 -4.28
C PHE A 52 8.82 -1.86 -3.24
N ASP A 53 8.66 -1.52 -1.97
CA ASP A 53 8.99 -2.38 -0.84
C ASP A 53 7.72 -2.73 -0.08
N TYR A 54 7.04 -1.70 0.43
CA TYR A 54 5.78 -1.88 1.12
C TYR A 54 4.87 -0.66 1.05
N MET A 55 3.58 -0.95 1.24
CA MET A 55 2.54 0.02 1.51
C MET A 55 1.95 -0.28 2.89
N ARG A 56 1.79 0.76 3.70
CA ARG A 56 1.04 0.71 4.95
C ARG A 56 -0.18 1.58 4.80
N PHE A 57 -1.36 1.05 5.12
CA PHE A 57 -2.60 1.79 5.10
C PHE A 57 -3.35 1.66 6.43
N TYR A 58 -4.27 2.60 6.66
CA TYR A 58 -5.15 2.66 7.81
C TYR A 58 -6.56 2.94 7.29
N TYR A 59 -7.47 2.00 7.48
CA TYR A 59 -8.87 2.14 7.11
C TYR A 59 -9.75 2.17 8.36
N LYS A 60 -10.44 3.28 8.66
CA LYS A 60 -11.29 3.43 9.87
C LYS A 60 -10.61 3.09 11.21
N GLY A 61 -9.30 3.26 11.28
CA GLY A 61 -8.49 2.90 12.46
C GLY A 61 -7.81 1.54 12.37
N GLU A 62 -8.25 0.68 11.45
CA GLU A 62 -7.67 -0.62 11.20
C GLU A 62 -6.42 -0.54 10.32
N LYS A 63 -5.32 -1.11 10.79
CA LYS A 63 -4.02 -1.09 10.11
C LYS A 63 -3.93 -2.27 9.13
N GLY A 64 -3.53 -1.98 7.89
CA GLY A 64 -3.12 -2.98 6.92
C GLY A 64 -1.75 -2.70 6.33
N GLU A 65 -1.04 -3.76 5.96
CA GLU A 65 0.29 -3.69 5.34
C GLU A 65 0.37 -4.65 4.16
N ILE A 66 1.01 -4.21 3.08
CA ILE A 66 1.24 -4.97 1.86
C ILE A 66 2.73 -4.86 1.54
N TYR A 67 3.40 -5.99 1.45
CA TYR A 67 4.82 -6.08 1.11
C TYR A 67 4.95 -6.84 -0.20
N THR A 68 5.78 -6.38 -1.14
CA THR A 68 6.17 -7.23 -2.25
C THR A 68 7.19 -8.25 -1.76
N LEU A 69 7.07 -9.52 -2.13
CA LEU A 69 8.14 -10.49 -1.94
C LEU A 69 9.01 -10.54 -3.19
N ASP A 70 8.39 -10.67 -4.35
CA ASP A 70 9.00 -10.65 -5.67
C ASP A 70 8.02 -10.16 -6.75
N GLU A 71 8.33 -10.42 -8.03
CA GLU A 71 7.47 -10.06 -9.17
C GLU A 71 6.06 -10.68 -9.13
N THR A 72 5.86 -11.73 -8.36
CA THR A 72 4.65 -12.56 -8.38
C THR A 72 4.01 -12.77 -7.00
N GLU A 73 4.79 -12.62 -5.92
CA GLU A 73 4.34 -12.85 -4.55
C GLU A 73 4.25 -11.55 -3.75
N CYS A 74 3.26 -11.47 -2.86
CA CYS A 74 3.17 -10.42 -1.85
C CYS A 74 2.74 -11.00 -0.49
N ILE A 75 3.06 -10.28 0.59
CA ILE A 75 2.53 -10.56 1.94
C ILE A 75 1.53 -9.47 2.28
N VAL A 76 0.34 -9.88 2.70
CA VAL A 76 -0.70 -8.98 3.21
C VAL A 76 -0.91 -9.25 4.69
N ARG A 77 -0.89 -8.19 5.50
CA ARG A 77 -1.23 -8.22 6.93
C ARG A 77 -2.43 -7.32 7.16
N ILE A 78 -3.48 -7.89 7.72
CA ILE A 78 -4.73 -7.21 8.05
C ILE A 78 -5.18 -7.68 9.44
N PRO A 79 -6.09 -6.96 10.12
CA PRO A 79 -6.58 -7.37 11.43
C PRO A 79 -7.31 -8.72 11.38
N ASP A 80 -7.16 -9.53 12.43
CA ASP A 80 -7.85 -10.83 12.52
C ASP A 80 -9.34 -10.70 12.87
N LYS A 81 -9.77 -9.52 13.31
CA LYS A 81 -11.17 -9.20 13.63
C LYS A 81 -11.51 -7.82 13.12
N MET A 82 -12.62 -7.73 12.39
CA MET A 82 -13.17 -6.50 11.84
C MET A 82 -14.66 -6.67 11.55
N SER A 83 -15.38 -5.56 11.43
CA SER A 83 -16.76 -5.51 10.95
C SER A 83 -16.88 -5.85 9.46
N TRP A 84 -18.08 -6.16 9.00
CA TRP A 84 -18.35 -6.41 7.57
C TRP A 84 -18.08 -5.20 6.68
N GLU A 85 -18.24 -4.00 7.21
CA GLU A 85 -17.93 -2.76 6.50
C GLU A 85 -16.42 -2.61 6.31
N GLU A 86 -15.65 -2.80 7.37
CA GLU A 86 -14.18 -2.80 7.33
C GLU A 86 -13.65 -3.88 6.40
N PHE A 87 -14.20 -5.10 6.45
CA PHE A 87 -13.84 -6.18 5.55
C PHE A 87 -14.03 -5.80 4.07
N ARG A 88 -15.17 -5.18 3.74
CA ARG A 88 -15.45 -4.71 2.38
C ARG A 88 -14.49 -3.60 1.96
N GLY A 89 -14.25 -2.62 2.84
CA GLY A 89 -13.36 -1.50 2.58
C GLY A 89 -11.91 -1.95 2.35
N ILE A 90 -11.39 -2.78 3.26
CA ILE A 90 -10.05 -3.39 3.14
C ILE A 90 -9.96 -4.23 1.87
N GLY A 91 -10.96 -5.06 1.57
CA GLY A 91 -10.99 -5.85 0.33
C GLY A 91 -10.90 -5.01 -0.94
N ALA A 92 -11.58 -3.86 -0.98
CA ALA A 92 -11.48 -2.92 -2.09
C ALA A 92 -10.09 -2.25 -2.18
N ILE A 93 -9.47 -1.88 -1.05
CA ILE A 93 -8.09 -1.35 -1.01
C ILE A 93 -7.10 -2.39 -1.57
N LEU A 94 -7.22 -3.65 -1.15
CA LEU A 94 -6.37 -4.75 -1.62
C LEU A 94 -6.56 -4.99 -3.12
N SER A 95 -7.81 -5.00 -3.59
CA SER A 95 -8.14 -5.17 -5.00
C SER A 95 -7.49 -4.08 -5.87
N ILE A 96 -7.68 -2.80 -5.52
CA ILE A 96 -7.10 -1.66 -6.24
C ILE A 96 -5.56 -1.75 -6.21
N THR A 97 -4.97 -2.02 -5.04
CA THR A 97 -3.51 -2.14 -4.93
C THR A 97 -2.98 -3.26 -5.82
N SER A 98 -3.58 -4.44 -5.78
CA SER A 98 -3.15 -5.60 -6.58
C SER A 98 -3.20 -5.34 -8.09
N LYS A 99 -4.25 -4.65 -8.57
CA LYS A 99 -4.45 -4.29 -9.98
C LYS A 99 -3.25 -3.51 -10.53
N TYR A 100 -2.76 -2.53 -9.79
CA TYR A 100 -1.65 -1.68 -10.23
C TYR A 100 -0.28 -2.30 -9.97
N MET A 101 -0.10 -3.00 -8.84
CA MET A 101 1.16 -3.69 -8.55
C MET A 101 1.47 -4.77 -9.58
N ASN A 102 0.46 -5.51 -10.06
CA ASN A 102 0.62 -6.52 -11.12
C ASN A 102 1.06 -5.93 -12.48
N SER A 103 1.00 -4.61 -12.65
CA SER A 103 1.47 -3.93 -13.87
C SER A 103 2.93 -3.48 -13.78
N ILE A 104 3.56 -3.61 -12.61
CA ILE A 104 4.94 -3.19 -12.37
C ILE A 104 5.88 -4.38 -12.55
N LYS A 105 6.95 -4.18 -13.32
CA LYS A 105 8.10 -5.08 -13.35
C LYS A 105 9.10 -4.66 -12.29
N PHE A 106 9.06 -5.30 -11.12
CA PHE A 106 9.93 -4.96 -10.00
C PHE A 106 11.40 -5.31 -10.31
N ASN A 107 12.32 -4.43 -9.90
CA ASN A 107 13.76 -4.62 -10.10
C ASN A 107 14.36 -5.60 -9.08
N LYS A 108 13.73 -5.72 -7.90
CA LYS A 108 14.25 -6.51 -6.78
C LYS A 108 13.13 -6.85 -5.79
N MET A 109 13.37 -7.91 -5.02
CA MET A 109 12.59 -8.35 -3.86
C MET A 109 12.72 -7.40 -2.66
N SER A 110 11.67 -7.27 -1.84
CA SER A 110 11.71 -6.57 -0.55
C SER A 110 12.64 -7.27 0.43
N GLU A 111 13.57 -6.52 1.02
CA GLU A 111 14.43 -7.03 2.10
C GLU A 111 13.65 -7.20 3.39
N LEU A 112 12.68 -6.32 3.68
CA LEU A 112 11.78 -6.47 4.81
C LEU A 112 10.99 -7.78 4.68
N ALA A 113 10.29 -7.99 3.58
CA ALA A 113 9.46 -9.18 3.38
C ALA A 113 10.28 -10.48 3.48
N ARG A 114 11.56 -10.46 3.08
CA ARG A 114 12.49 -11.58 3.28
C ARG A 114 12.74 -11.90 4.74
N VAL A 115 13.03 -10.90 5.58
CA VAL A 115 13.20 -11.11 7.03
C VAL A 115 11.93 -11.76 7.61
N TRP A 116 10.77 -11.25 7.22
CA TRP A 116 9.49 -11.70 7.75
C TRP A 116 8.98 -13.04 7.17
N LYS A 117 9.45 -13.52 6.02
CA LYS A 117 9.11 -14.85 5.47
C LYS A 117 9.70 -15.98 6.34
N TYR A 118 10.75 -15.69 7.11
CA TYR A 118 11.47 -16.67 7.93
C TYR A 118 11.28 -16.48 9.45
N ASP A 119 10.65 -15.39 9.88
CA ASP A 119 10.14 -15.24 11.26
C ASP A 119 8.82 -16.02 11.41
N LYS A 120 8.95 -17.34 11.61
CA LYS A 120 7.87 -18.22 12.08
C LYS A 120 8.05 -18.57 13.56
#